data_AF-A0A068RHH0-F1
#
_entry.id   AF-A0A068RHH0-F1
#
_cell.length_a   1.000
_cell.length_b   1.000
_cell.length_c   1.000
_cell.angle_alpha   90.00
_cell.angle_beta   90.00
_cell.angle_gamma   90.00
#
_symmetry.space_group_name_H-M   'P 1'
#
loop_
_entity.id
_entity.type
_entity.pdbx_description
1 polymer ?
#
loop_
_entity_poly.entity_id
_entity_poly.type
_entity_poly.pdbx_seq_one_letter_code
_entity_poly.pdbx_strand_id
1 'polypeptide(L)' 'MHIPIWATTVFLFSISGFAAAAPADTKSNNSPDPRTEVIKNAFRHAWNGYHQHAFGHDELKPVTNGTNDSR' A
#
# COMPACT_ATOMS: atom_id res chain seq x y z
N MET A 1 0.90 -75.35 -22.10
CA MET A 1 1.79 -74.44 -21.36
C MET A 1 1.50 -73.04 -21.86
N HIS A 2 0.68 -72.28 -21.12
CA HIS A 2 0.22 -70.94 -21.49
C HIS A 2 0.17 -70.12 -20.19
N ILE A 3 0.96 -69.07 -20.12
CA ILE A 3 1.17 -68.27 -18.91
C ILE A 3 0.15 -67.11 -18.94
N PRO A 4 -0.65 -66.86 -17.87
CA PRO A 4 -1.64 -65.78 -17.89
C PRO A 4 -0.99 -64.39 -17.88
N ILE A 5 -1.59 -63.47 -18.63
CA ILE A 5 -1.14 -62.11 -18.94
C ILE A 5 -1.52 -61.15 -17.79
N TRP A 6 -0.93 -61.36 -16.61
CA TRP A 6 -1.11 -60.44 -15.47
C TRP A 6 0.22 -59.86 -14.96
N ALA A 7 1.31 -60.12 -15.67
CA ALA A 7 2.56 -59.40 -15.50
C ALA A 7 2.68 -58.37 -16.64
N THR A 8 2.55 -57.09 -16.32
CA THR A 8 3.58 -56.03 -16.50
C THR A 8 2.96 -54.63 -16.61
N THR A 9 3.23 -53.79 -15.61
CA THR A 9 3.54 -52.33 -15.68
C THR A 9 2.35 -51.41 -16.05
N VAL A 10 2.05 -50.31 -15.34
CA VAL A 10 2.76 -49.03 -15.45
C VAL A 10 2.33 -48.07 -14.32
N PHE A 11 3.34 -47.57 -13.61
CA PHE A 11 3.47 -46.28 -12.93
C PHE A 11 2.34 -45.78 -12.01
N LEU A 12 2.59 -45.93 -10.70
CA LEU A 12 2.19 -44.96 -9.69
C LEU A 12 2.67 -43.56 -10.09
N PHE A 13 1.75 -42.74 -10.60
CA PHE A 13 1.94 -41.31 -10.77
C PHE A 13 2.02 -40.67 -9.37
N SER A 14 3.22 -40.62 -8.81
CA SER A 14 3.55 -39.66 -7.76
C SER A 14 3.54 -38.27 -8.38
N ILE A 15 2.51 -37.48 -8.08
CA ILE A 15 2.66 -36.02 -8.08
C ILE A 15 2.61 -35.60 -6.61
N SER A 16 3.80 -35.26 -6.17
CA SER A 16 4.17 -34.72 -4.87
C SER A 16 3.32 -33.51 -4.50
N GLY A 17 3.14 -33.36 -3.18
CA GLY A 17 2.29 -32.38 -2.53
C GLY A 17 2.23 -31.01 -3.19
N PHE A 18 1.01 -30.58 -3.50
CA PHE A 18 0.67 -29.18 -3.58
C PHE A 18 0.85 -28.60 -2.18
N ALA A 19 2.01 -27.97 -1.93
CA ALA A 19 2.21 -27.15 -0.76
C ALA A 19 1.17 -26.03 -0.82
N ALA A 20 0.16 -26.10 0.04
CA ALA A 20 -0.74 -24.99 0.28
C ALA A 20 0.11 -23.82 0.77
N ALA A 21 0.46 -22.91 -0.13
CA ALA A 21 0.97 -21.59 0.23
C ALA A 21 -0.16 -20.90 0.99
N ALA A 22 -0.15 -21.03 2.31
CA ALA A 22 -0.97 -20.22 3.17
C ALA A 22 -0.66 -18.75 2.82
N PRO A 23 -1.66 -17.89 2.59
CA PRO A 23 -1.39 -16.48 2.47
C PRO A 23 -0.74 -16.06 3.77
N ALA A 24 0.48 -15.53 3.70
CA ALA A 24 1.06 -14.81 4.80
C ALA A 24 0.06 -13.70 5.14
N ASP A 25 -0.63 -13.83 6.27
CA ASP A 25 -1.40 -12.75 6.86
C ASP A 25 -0.37 -11.70 7.29
N THR A 26 0.02 -10.85 6.34
CA THR A 26 0.60 -9.55 6.63
C THR A 26 -0.50 -8.82 7.37
N LYS A 27 -0.52 -8.98 8.69
CA LYS A 27 -1.28 -8.14 9.60
C LYS A 27 -1.13 -6.72 9.08
N SER A 28 -2.19 -6.20 8.47
CA SER A 28 -2.33 -4.79 8.19
C SER A 28 -2.27 -4.13 9.54
N ASN A 29 -1.07 -3.71 9.93
CA ASN A 29 -0.84 -2.94 11.13
C ASN A 29 -1.57 -1.62 10.89
N ASN A 30 -2.86 -1.59 11.20
CA ASN A 30 -3.73 -0.40 11.14
C ASN A 30 -3.30 0.67 12.16
N SER A 31 -2.10 0.55 12.74
CA SER A 31 -1.43 1.62 13.45
C SER A 31 -1.10 2.73 12.45
N PRO A 32 -1.58 3.97 12.65
CA PRO A 32 -1.21 5.09 11.82
C PRO A 32 0.31 5.23 11.76
N ASP A 33 0.87 5.31 10.55
CA ASP A 33 2.30 5.61 10.38
C ASP A 33 2.58 6.96 11.06
N PRO A 34 3.53 7.04 12.01
CA PRO A 34 3.87 8.29 12.70
C PRO A 34 4.23 9.43 11.73
N ARG A 35 4.71 9.14 10.52
CA ARG A 35 4.97 10.13 9.46
C ARG A 35 3.69 10.80 8.96
N THR A 36 2.57 10.09 8.99
CA THR A 36 1.26 10.62 8.57
C THR A 36 0.85 11.81 9.42
N GLU A 37 1.07 11.74 10.74
CA GLU A 37 0.73 12.86 11.63
C GLU A 37 1.64 14.07 11.40
N VAL A 38 2.92 13.85 11.07
CA VAL A 38 3.84 14.93 10.69
C VAL A 38 3.36 15.64 9.42
N ILE A 39 2.94 14.89 8.40
CA ILE A 39 2.41 15.46 7.15
C ILE A 39 1.13 16.27 7.42
N LYS A 40 0.20 15.72 8.22
CA LYS A 40 -1.03 16.43 8.63
C LYS A 40 -0.71 17.72 9.38
N ASN A 41 0.28 17.70 10.27
CA ASN A 41 0.72 18.88 11.02
C ASN A 41 1.28 19.96 10.07
N ALA A 42 2.15 19.58 9.12
CA ALA A 42 2.71 20.51 8.15
C ALA A 42 1.64 21.15 7.26
N PHE A 43 0.67 20.35 6.79
CA PHE A 43 -0.46 20.86 6.01
C PHE A 43 -1.31 21.84 6.82
N ARG A 44 -1.65 21.50 8.07
CA ARG A 44 -2.40 22.40 8.97
C ARG A 44 -1.66 23.72 9.20
N HIS A 45 -0.34 23.69 9.35
CA HIS A 45 0.46 24.90 9.48
C HIS A 45 0.35 25.80 8.25
N ALA A 46 0.53 25.24 7.05
CA ALA A 46 0.40 25.99 5.80
C ALA A 46 -1.02 26.53 5.59
N TRP A 47 -2.04 25.70 5.85
CA TRP A 47 -3.45 26.09 5.73
C TRP A 47 -3.81 27.24 6.67
N ASN A 48 -3.39 27.17 7.94
CA ASN A 48 -3.67 28.23 8.91
C ASN A 48 -3.04 29.56 8.47
N GLY A 49 -1.81 29.53 7.96
CA GLY A 49 -1.17 30.72 7.40
C GLY A 49 -1.93 31.29 6.21
N TYR A 50 -2.33 30.44 5.26
CA TYR A 50 -3.10 30.88 4.10
C TYR A 50 -4.46 31.46 4.52
N HIS A 51 -5.20 30.76 5.38
CA HIS A 51 -6.51 31.19 5.84
C HIS A 51 -6.45 32.52 6.61
N GLN A 52 -5.38 32.76 7.37
CA GLN A 52 -5.23 34.00 8.13
C GLN A 52 -4.79 35.19 7.28
N HIS A 53 -3.91 34.99 6.29
CA HIS A 53 -3.22 36.08 5.60
C HIS A 53 -3.53 36.21 4.10
N ALA A 54 -4.10 35.18 3.48
CA ALA A 54 -4.31 35.10 2.03
C ALA A 54 -5.68 34.55 1.61
N PHE A 55 -6.63 34.41 2.54
CA PHE A 55 -7.95 33.90 2.22
C PHE A 55 -8.66 34.81 1.20
N GLY A 56 -9.07 34.24 0.06
CA GLY A 56 -9.71 34.96 -1.04
C GLY A 56 -8.76 35.38 -2.16
N HIS A 57 -7.45 35.17 -2.00
CA HIS A 57 -6.42 35.31 -3.04
C HIS A 57 -5.95 33.94 -3.52
N ASP A 58 -5.19 33.90 -4.61
CA ASP A 58 -4.70 32.63 -5.16
C ASP A 58 -3.67 31.97 -4.24
N GLU A 59 -2.73 32.74 -3.67
CA GLU A 59 -1.62 32.19 -2.90
C GLU A 59 -1.09 33.10 -1.78
N LEU A 60 -0.51 32.47 -0.76
CA LEU A 60 0.18 33.12 0.36
C LEU A 60 1.67 33.30 0.04
N LYS A 61 2.24 34.46 0.36
CA LYS A 61 3.69 34.71 0.42
C LYS A 61 4.20 34.45 1.85
N PRO A 62 4.83 33.30 2.13
CA PRO A 62 5.07 32.84 3.50
C PRO A 62 6.12 33.66 4.28
N VAL A 63 7.00 34.41 3.61
CA VAL A 63 8.03 35.22 4.27
C VAL A 63 7.51 36.60 4.68
N THR A 64 6.60 37.17 3.89
CA THR A 64 6.11 38.54 4.08
C THR A 64 4.66 38.58 4.56
N ASN A 65 3.99 37.44 4.71
CA ASN A 65 2.54 37.32 4.97
C ASN A 65 1.70 38.14 3.97
N GLY A 66 2.18 38.27 2.74
CA GLY A 66 1.46 38.96 1.66
C GLY A 66 0.66 37.97 0.81
N THR A 67 -0.04 38.48 -0.18
CA THR A 67 -0.80 37.69 -1.16
C THR A 67 -0.26 37.90 -2.57
N ASN A 68 -0.59 36.97 -3.47
CA ASN A 68 -0.34 37.11 -4.90
C ASN A 68 -1.48 36.44 -5.67
N ASP A 69 -1.78 36.97 -6.86
CA ASP A 69 -2.83 36.49 -7.76
C ASP A 69 -2.20 36.30 -9.15
N SER A 70 -1.52 35.16 -9.33
CA SER A 70 -0.61 34.92 -10.46
C SER A 70 -1.31 34.52 -11.77
N ARG A 71 -2.64 34.65 -11.87
CA ARG A 71 -3.46 34.29 -13.03
C ARG A 71 -3.65 35.45 -14.01
#